data_AF-A0A182G1P5-F1
#
_entry.id   AF-A0A182G1P5-F1
#
_cell.length_a   1.000
_cell.length_b   1.000
_cell.length_c   1.000
_cell.angle_alpha   90.00
_cell.angle_beta   90.00
_cell.angle_gamma   90.00
#
_symmetry.space_group_name_H-M   'P 1'
#
loop_
_entity.id
_entity.type
_entity.pdbx_description
1 polymer ?
#
loop_
_entity_poly.entity_id
_entity_poly.type
_entity_poly.pdbx_seq_one_letter_code
_entity_poly.pdbx_strand_id
1 'polypeptide(L)'
;MSSSLALVLLMLTFHNASAELFTALADMEELLETESVLIANLDNYIRVQEDKLNQLRRRSAEYQREHTEAAKDVGTYLSNPVNAFLLTKRLTTDWREVENLMSYDVGSEFLENVTNYRDVLKFPSDEDLNGAAVALMRLQDTYKLDTASVARGELNGIQYSTEMTAGDCFELGRQTYLNGDYYHTVLWMREAMDRLSHEVNRTTTKADVLEYLAFSTFKQGNVHTALLMTNELLELVPDHERAVGNKVYYEKELEKEAMQKALRGDDGSVDVPVDTTTVSS
;
A
#
# COMPACT_ATOMS: atom_id res chain seq x y z
N MET A 1 31.27 -44.51 -13.34
CA MET A 1 31.73 -43.47 -12.39
C MET A 1 30.96 -42.16 -12.51
N SER A 2 30.48 -41.73 -13.69
CA SER A 2 29.69 -40.49 -13.81
C SER A 2 28.30 -40.58 -13.16
N SER A 3 27.59 -41.70 -13.26
CA SER A 3 26.24 -41.86 -12.68
C SER A 3 26.23 -41.82 -11.15
N SER A 4 27.26 -42.37 -10.49
CA SER A 4 27.39 -42.34 -9.03
C SER A 4 27.72 -40.93 -8.51
N LEU A 5 28.53 -40.17 -9.26
CA LEU A 5 28.85 -38.79 -8.94
C LEU A 5 27.61 -37.88 -9.09
N ALA A 6 26.82 -38.10 -10.14
CA ALA A 6 25.56 -37.38 -10.35
C ALA A 6 24.52 -37.71 -9.25
N LEU A 7 24.45 -38.96 -8.80
CA LEU A 7 23.56 -39.35 -7.71
C LEU A 7 23.97 -38.71 -6.37
N VAL A 8 25.27 -38.64 -6.09
CA VAL A 8 25.80 -37.98 -4.90
C VAL A 8 25.59 -36.47 -4.97
N LEU A 9 25.76 -35.85 -6.14
CA LEU A 9 25.47 -34.43 -6.35
C LEU A 9 23.98 -34.15 -6.13
N LEU A 10 23.10 -35.01 -6.66
CA LEU A 10 21.65 -34.90 -6.46
C LEU A 10 21.31 -35.00 -4.96
N MET A 11 21.82 -36.02 -4.27
CA MET A 11 21.58 -36.22 -2.84
C MET A 11 22.06 -35.03 -1.99
N LEU A 12 23.21 -34.44 -2.33
CA LEU A 12 23.73 -33.24 -1.67
C LEU A 12 22.84 -32.01 -1.94
N THR A 13 22.37 -31.82 -3.17
CA THR A 13 21.44 -30.73 -3.50
C THR A 13 20.08 -30.88 -2.81
N PHE A 14 19.57 -32.11 -2.71
CA PHE A 14 18.33 -32.40 -1.99
C PHE A 14 18.46 -32.16 -0.48
N HIS A 15 19.59 -32.54 0.11
CA HIS A 15 19.82 -32.32 1.53
C HIS A 15 19.95 -30.83 1.87
N ASN A 16 20.70 -30.06 1.07
CA ASN A 16 20.82 -28.61 1.24
C ASN A 16 19.47 -27.90 1.06
N ALA A 17 18.70 -28.25 0.02
CA ALA A 17 17.37 -27.66 -0.19
C ALA A 17 16.39 -27.96 0.96
N SER A 18 16.47 -29.16 1.55
CA SER A 18 15.65 -29.48 2.71
C SER A 18 16.07 -28.68 3.95
N ALA A 19 17.37 -28.51 4.19
CA ALA A 19 17.87 -27.74 5.32
C ALA A 19 17.49 -26.26 5.21
N GLU A 20 17.62 -25.65 4.03
CA GLU A 20 17.19 -24.27 3.76
C GLU A 20 15.69 -24.07 4.00
N LEU A 21 14.85 -25.04 3.62
CA LEU A 21 13.40 -24.98 3.89
C LEU A 21 13.08 -25.00 5.39
N PHE A 22 13.73 -25.88 6.16
CA PHE A 22 13.53 -25.94 7.62
C PHE A 22 14.01 -24.67 8.31
N THR A 23 15.14 -24.10 7.87
CA THR A 23 15.62 -22.81 8.36
C THR A 23 14.66 -21.67 8.00
N ALA A 24 14.17 -21.60 6.76
CA ALA A 24 13.19 -20.59 6.35
C ALA A 24 11.87 -20.69 7.14
N LEU A 25 11.42 -21.90 7.47
CA LEU A 25 10.22 -22.08 8.28
C LEU A 25 10.42 -21.62 9.72
N ALA A 26 11.55 -21.98 10.35
CA ALA A 26 11.91 -21.48 11.68
C ALA A 26 12.05 -19.96 11.69
N ASP A 27 12.63 -19.40 10.64
CA ASP A 27 12.77 -17.95 10.46
C ASP A 27 11.41 -17.24 10.37
N MET A 28 10.43 -17.84 9.68
CA MET A 28 9.06 -17.30 9.60
C MET A 28 8.31 -17.43 10.93
N GLU A 29 8.56 -18.50 11.72
CA GLU A 29 8.02 -18.63 13.07
C GLU A 29 8.54 -17.52 14.00
N GLU A 30 9.84 -17.19 13.92
CA GLU A 30 10.43 -16.08 14.68
C GLU A 30 9.79 -14.72 14.31
N LEU A 31 9.43 -14.50 13.04
CA LEU A 31 8.72 -13.28 12.62
C LEU A 31 7.34 -13.16 13.28
N LEU A 32 6.62 -14.27 13.47
CA LEU A 32 5.34 -14.28 14.19
C LEU A 32 5.52 -13.96 15.68
N GLU A 33 6.62 -14.40 16.28
CA GLU A 33 6.96 -14.02 17.66
C GLU A 33 7.24 -12.52 17.77
N THR A 34 8.00 -11.95 16.82
CA THR A 34 8.23 -10.49 16.75
C THR A 34 6.89 -9.73 16.64
N GLU A 35 6.01 -10.17 15.75
CA GLU A 35 4.69 -9.55 15.57
C GLU A 35 3.86 -9.58 16.87
N SER A 36 3.87 -10.70 17.59
CA SER A 36 3.19 -10.84 18.89
C SER A 36 3.68 -9.82 19.93
N VAL A 37 4.99 -9.58 20.01
CA VAL A 37 5.57 -8.57 20.91
C VAL A 37 5.14 -7.16 20.51
N LEU A 38 5.12 -6.85 19.21
CA LEU A 38 4.68 -5.55 18.69
C LEU A 38 3.21 -5.28 18.97
N ILE A 39 2.34 -6.28 18.76
CA ILE A 39 0.91 -6.19 19.09
C ILE A 39 0.74 -5.91 20.58
N ALA A 40 1.43 -6.63 21.45
CA ALA A 40 1.35 -6.42 22.89
C ALA A 40 1.79 -4.99 23.30
N ASN A 41 2.85 -4.46 22.66
CA ASN A 41 3.32 -3.09 22.90
C ASN A 41 2.28 -2.05 22.42
N LEU A 42 1.66 -2.27 21.24
CA LEU A 42 0.60 -1.41 20.72
C LEU A 42 -0.65 -1.43 21.62
N ASP A 43 -1.08 -2.60 22.08
CA ASP A 43 -2.21 -2.73 23.01
C ASP A 43 -1.96 -2.02 24.34
N ASN A 44 -0.72 -2.04 24.84
CA ASN A 44 -0.35 -1.29 26.04
C ASN A 44 -0.37 0.22 25.77
N TYR A 45 0.15 0.68 24.63
CA TYR A 45 0.07 2.09 24.21
C TYR A 45 -1.38 2.58 24.15
N ILE A 46 -2.26 1.82 23.49
CA ILE A 46 -3.69 2.11 23.39
C ILE A 46 -4.30 2.23 24.79
N ARG A 47 -4.04 1.26 25.68
CA ARG A 47 -4.58 1.28 27.05
C ARG A 47 -4.17 2.53 27.84
N VAL A 48 -2.91 2.94 27.76
CA VAL A 48 -2.44 4.15 28.48
C VAL A 48 -3.04 5.42 27.87
N GLN A 49 -3.18 5.47 26.54
CA GLN A 49 -3.86 6.58 25.86
C GLN A 49 -5.34 6.67 26.23
N GLU A 50 -6.03 5.54 26.31
CA GLU A 50 -7.43 5.47 26.74
C GLU A 50 -7.61 5.94 28.18
N ASP A 51 -6.71 5.58 29.10
CA ASP A 51 -6.76 6.07 30.48
C ASP A 51 -6.56 7.59 30.54
N LYS A 52 -5.55 8.12 29.84
CA LYS A 52 -5.35 9.58 29.69
C LYS A 52 -6.61 10.26 29.16
N LEU A 53 -7.21 9.72 28.10
CA LEU A 53 -8.44 10.26 27.51
C LEU A 53 -9.63 10.19 28.47
N ASN A 54 -9.76 9.11 29.23
CA ASN A 54 -10.81 8.94 30.23
C ASN A 54 -10.65 9.93 31.40
N GLN A 55 -9.42 10.19 31.85
CA GLN A 55 -9.13 11.24 32.82
C GLN A 55 -9.57 12.61 32.31
N LEU A 56 -9.23 12.96 31.06
CA LEU A 56 -9.64 14.22 30.43
C LEU A 56 -11.17 14.34 30.29
N ARG A 57 -11.85 13.27 29.86
CA ARG A 57 -13.31 13.22 29.76
C ARG A 57 -13.98 13.46 31.12
N ARG A 58 -13.47 12.85 32.20
CA ARG A 58 -13.98 13.06 33.57
C ARG A 58 -13.86 14.53 33.99
N ARG A 59 -12.69 15.15 33.78
CA ARG A 59 -12.47 16.58 34.10
C ARG A 59 -13.37 17.49 33.27
N SER A 60 -13.49 17.23 31.97
CA SER A 60 -14.38 17.98 31.09
C SER A 60 -15.84 17.92 31.56
N ALA A 61 -16.34 16.74 31.88
CA ALA A 61 -17.71 16.56 32.38
C ALA A 61 -17.94 17.27 33.72
N GLU A 62 -16.97 17.23 34.63
CA GLU A 62 -17.02 17.97 35.90
C GLU A 62 -17.15 19.47 35.65
N TYR A 63 -16.26 20.05 34.85
CA TYR A 63 -16.28 21.49 34.57
C TYR A 63 -17.53 21.92 33.82
N GLN A 64 -18.04 21.10 32.91
CA GLN A 64 -19.27 21.39 32.19
C GLN A 64 -20.48 21.42 33.12
N ARG A 65 -20.56 20.50 34.09
CA ARG A 65 -21.63 20.49 35.10
C ARG A 65 -21.57 21.76 35.94
N GLU A 66 -20.39 22.09 36.46
CA GLU A 66 -20.20 23.29 37.29
C GLU A 66 -20.48 24.59 36.52
N HIS A 67 -20.06 24.65 35.25
CA HIS A 67 -20.33 25.80 34.38
C HIS A 67 -21.83 25.95 34.09
N THR A 68 -22.52 24.83 33.84
CA THR A 68 -23.98 24.84 33.60
C THR A 68 -24.74 25.39 34.80
N GLU A 69 -24.33 25.03 36.03
CA GLU A 69 -24.94 25.58 37.24
C GLU A 69 -24.67 27.09 37.39
N ALA A 70 -23.42 27.52 37.18
CA ALA A 70 -23.05 28.92 37.23
C ALA A 70 -23.76 29.79 36.17
N ALA A 71 -24.02 29.22 34.99
CA ALA A 71 -24.65 29.92 33.87
C ALA A 71 -26.16 30.18 34.06
N LYS A 72 -26.83 29.46 34.96
CA LYS A 72 -28.27 29.66 35.24
C LYS A 72 -28.56 31.05 35.82
N ASP A 73 -27.70 31.51 36.73
CA ASP A 73 -27.74 32.86 37.30
C ASP A 73 -26.34 33.25 37.78
N VAL A 74 -25.59 33.91 36.89
CA VAL A 74 -24.21 34.33 37.12
C VAL A 74 -24.12 35.30 38.31
N GLY A 75 -25.08 36.20 38.45
CA GLY A 75 -25.06 37.24 39.48
C GLY A 75 -25.18 36.64 40.88
N THR A 76 -26.17 35.77 41.07
CA THR A 76 -26.38 35.06 42.34
C THR A 76 -25.24 34.08 42.61
N TYR A 77 -24.79 33.33 41.61
CA TYR A 77 -23.69 32.37 41.76
C TYR A 77 -22.39 33.05 42.22
N LEU A 78 -21.99 34.17 41.59
CA LEU A 78 -20.75 34.89 41.93
C LEU A 78 -20.86 35.74 43.19
N SER A 79 -22.08 36.08 43.63
CA SER A 79 -22.29 36.75 44.92
C SER A 79 -21.93 35.86 46.12
N ASN A 80 -21.88 34.53 45.92
CA ASN A 80 -21.39 33.58 46.91
C ASN A 80 -19.86 33.49 46.85
N PRO A 81 -19.13 33.90 47.92
CA PRO A 81 -17.67 33.89 47.93
C PRO A 81 -17.03 32.51 47.71
N VAL A 82 -17.72 31.43 48.12
CA VAL A 82 -17.24 30.05 47.89
C VAL A 82 -17.25 29.73 46.40
N ASN A 83 -18.32 30.08 45.70
CA ASN A 83 -18.46 29.85 44.26
C ASN A 83 -17.47 30.68 43.45
N ALA A 84 -17.22 31.93 43.85
CA ALA A 84 -16.21 32.78 43.25
C ALA A 84 -14.78 32.20 43.44
N PHE A 85 -14.47 31.70 44.64
CA PHE A 85 -13.22 31.01 44.92
C PHE A 85 -13.07 29.74 44.07
N LEU A 86 -14.09 28.87 44.03
CA LEU A 86 -14.06 27.63 43.25
C LEU A 86 -13.88 27.90 41.75
N LEU A 87 -14.55 28.90 41.18
CA LEU A 87 -14.35 29.29 39.79
C LEU A 87 -12.91 29.75 39.53
N THR A 88 -12.37 30.58 40.43
CA THR A 88 -10.99 31.07 40.34
C THR A 88 -9.98 29.92 40.41
N LYS A 89 -10.16 28.98 41.35
CA LYS A 89 -9.35 27.77 41.47
C LYS A 89 -9.41 26.93 40.19
N ARG A 90 -10.60 26.71 39.63
CA ARG A 90 -10.77 25.93 38.39
C ARG A 90 -9.97 26.52 37.23
N LEU A 91 -10.05 27.84 37.04
CA LEU A 91 -9.37 28.55 35.95
C LEU A 91 -7.86 28.74 36.15
N THR A 92 -7.33 28.47 37.36
CA THR A 92 -5.91 28.69 37.67
C THR A 92 -5.18 27.40 37.99
N THR A 93 -5.60 26.68 39.03
CA THR A 93 -4.96 25.45 39.48
C THR A 93 -5.46 24.24 38.71
N ASP A 94 -6.78 24.04 38.65
CA ASP A 94 -7.31 22.78 38.11
C ASP A 94 -7.14 22.70 36.59
N TRP A 95 -7.12 23.84 35.88
CA TRP A 95 -6.80 23.88 34.46
C TRP A 95 -5.34 23.59 34.14
N ARG A 96 -4.41 24.00 34.99
CA ARG A 96 -2.99 23.67 34.84
C ARG A 96 -2.75 22.16 34.92
N GLU A 97 -3.50 21.44 35.76
CA GLU A 97 -3.43 19.97 35.81
C GLU A 97 -3.87 19.34 34.48
N VAL A 98 -4.89 19.91 33.84
CA VAL A 98 -5.37 19.41 32.54
C VAL A 98 -4.39 19.75 31.43
N GLU A 99 -3.82 20.94 31.41
CA GLU A 99 -2.76 21.32 30.46
C GLU A 99 -1.56 20.37 30.57
N ASN A 100 -1.15 20.03 31.80
CA ASN A 100 -0.08 19.06 32.03
C ASN A 100 -0.44 17.67 31.51
N LEU A 101 -1.67 17.19 31.79
CA LEU A 101 -2.13 15.90 31.30
C LEU A 101 -2.20 15.87 29.76
N MET A 102 -2.68 16.94 29.13
CA MET A 102 -2.71 17.08 27.67
C MET A 102 -1.29 17.03 27.09
N SER A 103 -0.36 17.73 27.72
CA SER A 103 1.04 17.85 27.28
C SER A 103 1.88 16.59 27.53
N TYR A 104 1.46 15.70 28.45
CA TYR A 104 2.19 14.48 28.75
C TYR A 104 2.24 13.56 27.54
N ASP A 105 3.43 13.34 27.00
CA ASP A 105 3.64 12.42 25.88
C ASP A 105 3.76 10.99 26.38
N VAL A 106 2.69 10.23 26.15
CA VAL A 106 2.66 8.79 26.42
C VAL A 106 3.43 8.02 25.34
N GLY A 107 3.59 8.55 24.12
CA GLY A 107 4.09 7.81 22.97
C GLY A 107 5.59 7.52 22.99
N SER A 108 6.40 8.43 23.53
CA SER A 108 7.87 8.27 23.58
C SER A 108 8.33 6.93 24.15
N GLU A 109 7.80 6.49 25.29
CA GLU A 109 8.19 5.20 25.92
C GLU A 109 7.90 4.00 25.01
N PHE A 110 6.73 3.96 24.37
CA PHE A 110 6.35 2.87 23.48
C PHE A 110 7.13 2.87 22.17
N LEU A 111 7.49 4.05 21.66
CA LEU A 111 8.37 4.20 20.50
C LEU A 111 9.81 3.79 20.81
N GLU A 112 10.29 4.08 22.02
CA GLU A 112 11.59 3.61 22.51
C GLU A 112 11.61 2.08 22.60
N ASN A 113 10.54 1.45 23.11
CA ASN A 113 10.40 -0.01 23.11
C ASN A 113 10.49 -0.59 21.70
N VAL A 114 9.78 -0.03 20.72
CA VAL A 114 9.87 -0.48 19.32
C VAL A 114 11.28 -0.34 18.78
N THR A 115 11.96 0.77 19.11
CA THR A 115 13.35 0.99 18.69
C THR A 115 14.28 -0.06 19.29
N ASN A 116 14.14 -0.35 20.59
CA ASN A 116 14.91 -1.39 21.27
C ASN A 116 14.60 -2.79 20.73
N TYR A 117 13.34 -3.07 20.36
CA TYR A 117 12.96 -4.33 19.76
C TYR A 117 13.62 -4.55 18.40
N ARG A 118 13.86 -3.49 17.61
CA ARG A 118 14.59 -3.63 16.34
C ARG A 118 16.02 -4.15 16.50
N ASP A 119 16.63 -3.96 17.66
CA ASP A 119 17.98 -4.43 17.94
C ASP A 119 18.02 -5.88 18.45
N VAL A 120 16.90 -6.39 18.98
CA VAL A 120 16.85 -7.68 19.71
C VAL A 120 15.95 -8.72 19.01
N LEU A 121 14.93 -8.27 18.30
CA LEU A 121 13.99 -9.12 17.56
C LEU A 121 14.30 -9.09 16.08
N LYS A 122 13.88 -10.14 15.37
CA LYS A 122 14.04 -10.24 13.93
C LYS A 122 12.97 -9.40 13.22
N PHE A 123 13.43 -8.45 12.41
CA PHE A 123 12.60 -7.68 11.49
C PHE A 123 12.98 -7.99 10.06
N PRO A 124 12.01 -8.26 9.17
CA PRO A 124 12.30 -8.40 7.76
C PRO A 124 12.74 -7.04 7.18
N SER A 125 13.67 -7.10 6.25
CA SER A 125 14.12 -5.96 5.46
C SER A 125 13.23 -5.76 4.23
N ASP A 126 13.42 -4.63 3.54
CA ASP A 126 12.78 -4.40 2.24
C ASP A 126 13.19 -5.46 1.20
N GLU A 127 14.40 -6.05 1.33
CA GLU A 127 14.87 -7.14 0.46
C GLU A 127 14.08 -8.43 0.71
N ASP A 128 13.73 -8.73 1.97
CA ASP A 128 12.93 -9.91 2.31
C ASP A 128 11.50 -9.79 1.74
N LEU A 129 10.89 -8.60 1.88
CA LEU A 129 9.59 -8.31 1.28
C LEU A 129 9.64 -8.46 -0.25
N ASN A 130 10.68 -7.93 -0.88
CA ASN A 130 10.89 -8.06 -2.32
C ASN A 130 11.08 -9.53 -2.74
N GLY A 131 11.87 -10.29 -1.98
CA GLY A 131 12.10 -11.72 -2.20
C GLY A 131 10.81 -12.52 -2.13
N ALA A 132 9.94 -12.22 -1.16
CA ALA A 132 8.61 -12.83 -1.04
C ALA A 132 7.71 -12.50 -2.25
N ALA A 133 7.70 -11.23 -2.70
CA ALA A 133 6.98 -10.81 -3.90
C ALA A 133 7.46 -11.55 -5.16
N VAL A 134 8.78 -11.66 -5.36
CA VAL A 134 9.37 -12.40 -6.48
C VAL A 134 9.02 -13.89 -6.42
N ALA A 135 9.07 -14.50 -5.23
CA ALA A 135 8.69 -15.90 -5.05
C ALA A 135 7.22 -16.13 -5.42
N LEU A 136 6.33 -15.22 -5.02
CA LEU A 136 4.91 -15.29 -5.37
C LEU A 136 4.69 -15.15 -6.88
N MET A 137 5.39 -14.22 -7.56
CA MET A 137 5.30 -14.09 -9.03
C MET A 137 5.79 -15.34 -9.74
N ARG A 138 6.88 -15.97 -9.25
CA ARG A 138 7.37 -17.24 -9.80
C ARG A 138 6.32 -18.35 -9.69
N LEU A 139 5.60 -18.44 -8.56
CA LEU A 139 4.50 -19.39 -8.41
C LEU A 139 3.35 -19.06 -9.37
N GLN A 140 3.00 -17.78 -9.50
CA GLN A 140 1.98 -17.31 -10.41
C GLN A 140 2.29 -17.72 -11.86
N ASP A 141 3.51 -17.49 -12.34
CA ASP A 141 3.95 -17.87 -13.68
C ASP A 141 4.01 -19.40 -13.88
N THR A 142 4.62 -20.11 -12.92
CA THR A 142 4.84 -21.55 -13.00
C THR A 142 3.53 -22.32 -13.10
N TYR A 143 2.54 -21.90 -12.31
CA TYR A 143 1.24 -22.55 -12.23
C TYR A 143 0.14 -21.82 -13.00
N LYS A 144 0.47 -20.73 -13.70
CA LYS A 144 -0.46 -19.87 -14.45
C LYS A 144 -1.66 -19.45 -13.61
N LEU A 145 -1.39 -18.98 -12.39
CA LEU A 145 -2.41 -18.60 -11.43
C LEU A 145 -3.03 -17.26 -11.84
N ASP A 146 -4.35 -17.20 -11.78
CA ASP A 146 -5.10 -15.96 -11.97
C ASP A 146 -4.88 -15.02 -10.78
N THR A 147 -4.60 -13.74 -11.06
CA THR A 147 -4.27 -12.74 -10.03
C THR A 147 -5.38 -12.58 -9.00
N ALA A 148 -6.64 -12.55 -9.45
CA ALA A 148 -7.77 -12.39 -8.55
C ALA A 148 -7.92 -13.60 -7.61
N SER A 149 -7.64 -14.80 -8.12
CA SER A 149 -7.64 -16.03 -7.32
C SER A 149 -6.54 -16.03 -6.27
N VAL A 150 -5.31 -15.64 -6.64
CA VAL A 150 -4.20 -15.48 -5.68
C VAL A 150 -4.56 -14.43 -4.63
N ALA A 151 -5.11 -13.30 -5.03
CA ALA A 151 -5.53 -12.24 -4.12
C ALA A 151 -6.68 -12.65 -3.18
N ARG A 152 -7.55 -13.59 -3.58
CA ARG A 152 -8.56 -14.20 -2.69
C ARG A 152 -7.98 -15.27 -1.75
N GLY A 153 -6.69 -15.57 -1.85
CA GLY A 153 -6.08 -16.69 -1.13
C GLY A 153 -6.51 -18.06 -1.66
N GLU A 154 -6.95 -18.11 -2.91
CA GLU A 154 -7.55 -19.29 -3.54
C GLU A 154 -6.51 -19.98 -4.45
N LEU A 155 -6.19 -21.23 -4.13
CA LEU A 155 -5.35 -22.08 -4.97
C LEU A 155 -6.14 -23.35 -5.33
N ASN A 156 -6.34 -23.59 -6.63
CA ASN A 156 -7.12 -24.73 -7.15
C ASN A 156 -8.55 -24.84 -6.59
N GLY A 157 -9.24 -23.71 -6.34
CA GLY A 157 -10.62 -23.72 -5.84
C GLY A 157 -10.75 -23.84 -4.32
N ILE A 158 -9.63 -23.89 -3.59
CA ILE A 158 -9.62 -23.97 -2.12
C ILE A 158 -9.04 -22.66 -1.57
N GLN A 159 -9.78 -22.03 -0.66
CA GLN A 159 -9.32 -20.84 0.06
C GLN A 159 -8.42 -21.26 1.23
N TYR A 160 -7.15 -20.88 1.14
CA TYR A 160 -6.11 -21.22 2.12
C TYR A 160 -5.73 -20.05 3.03
N SER A 161 -6.03 -18.82 2.64
CA SER A 161 -5.63 -17.62 3.39
C SER A 161 -6.72 -16.56 3.42
N THR A 162 -6.48 -15.53 4.24
CA THR A 162 -7.22 -14.27 4.17
C THR A 162 -7.06 -13.63 2.79
N GLU A 163 -8.08 -12.91 2.36
CA GLU A 163 -8.03 -12.14 1.12
C GLU A 163 -7.14 -10.91 1.29
N MET A 164 -6.42 -10.57 0.22
CA MET A 164 -5.64 -9.35 0.10
C MET A 164 -6.57 -8.14 -0.06
N THR A 165 -6.22 -7.05 0.62
CA THR A 165 -6.85 -5.73 0.44
C THR A 165 -6.41 -5.08 -0.88
N ALA A 166 -7.02 -3.93 -1.23
CA ALA A 166 -6.55 -3.16 -2.38
C ALA A 166 -5.10 -2.65 -2.15
N GLY A 167 -4.78 -2.28 -0.91
CA GLY A 167 -3.46 -1.85 -0.47
C GLY A 167 -2.42 -2.96 -0.55
N ASP A 168 -2.76 -4.19 -0.17
CA ASP A 168 -1.85 -5.34 -0.31
C ASP A 168 -1.52 -5.62 -1.78
N CYS A 169 -2.54 -5.57 -2.65
CA CYS A 169 -2.35 -5.73 -4.10
C CYS A 169 -1.52 -4.59 -4.69
N PHE A 170 -1.72 -3.36 -4.20
CA PHE A 170 -0.93 -2.20 -4.59
C PHE A 170 0.54 -2.36 -4.17
N GLU A 171 0.82 -2.76 -2.92
CA GLU A 171 2.20 -2.94 -2.46
C GLU A 171 2.89 -4.06 -3.24
N LEU A 172 2.21 -5.17 -3.52
CA LEU A 172 2.76 -6.24 -4.36
C LEU A 172 3.03 -5.75 -5.80
N GLY A 173 2.13 -4.97 -6.38
CA GLY A 173 2.34 -4.29 -7.67
C GLY A 173 3.52 -3.32 -7.63
N ARG A 174 3.75 -2.64 -6.52
CA ARG A 174 4.86 -1.70 -6.33
C ARG A 174 6.20 -2.44 -6.21
N GLN A 175 6.26 -3.55 -5.49
CA GLN A 175 7.46 -4.39 -5.40
C GLN A 175 7.84 -4.97 -6.77
N THR A 176 6.87 -5.46 -7.54
CA THR A 176 7.10 -5.96 -8.89
C THR A 176 7.55 -4.85 -9.86
N TYR A 177 7.01 -3.64 -9.72
CA TYR A 177 7.46 -2.47 -10.47
C TYR A 177 8.93 -2.13 -10.22
N LEU A 178 9.34 -2.12 -8.94
CA LEU A 178 10.72 -1.83 -8.55
C LEU A 178 11.70 -2.86 -9.12
N ASN A 179 11.24 -4.09 -9.33
CA ASN A 179 12.00 -5.17 -9.96
C ASN A 179 12.03 -5.09 -11.50
N GLY A 180 11.36 -4.10 -12.10
CA GLY A 180 11.24 -3.94 -13.54
C GLY A 180 10.28 -4.95 -14.20
N ASP A 181 9.50 -5.68 -13.41
CA ASP A 181 8.48 -6.59 -13.90
C ASP A 181 7.17 -5.83 -14.16
N TYR A 182 7.16 -5.10 -15.27
CA TYR A 182 6.00 -4.30 -15.68
C TYR A 182 4.80 -5.17 -16.08
N TYR A 183 5.01 -6.45 -16.40
CA TYR A 183 3.93 -7.39 -16.70
C TYR A 183 3.11 -7.66 -15.45
N HIS A 184 3.74 -8.16 -14.39
CA HIS A 184 3.07 -8.43 -13.12
C HIS A 184 2.59 -7.15 -12.43
N THR A 185 3.33 -6.03 -12.58
CA THR A 185 2.86 -4.74 -12.07
C THR A 185 1.46 -4.40 -12.61
N VAL A 186 1.23 -4.53 -13.91
CA VAL A 186 -0.08 -4.21 -14.50
C VAL A 186 -1.15 -5.16 -14.00
N LEU A 187 -0.84 -6.45 -13.82
CA LEU A 187 -1.80 -7.41 -13.27
C LEU A 187 -2.23 -7.04 -11.86
N TRP A 188 -1.28 -6.79 -10.96
CA TRP A 188 -1.54 -6.49 -9.56
C TRP A 188 -2.13 -5.10 -9.34
N MET A 189 -1.72 -4.11 -10.12
CA MET A 189 -2.33 -2.78 -10.06
C MET A 189 -3.77 -2.77 -10.58
N ARG A 190 -4.11 -3.62 -11.55
CA ARG A 190 -5.52 -3.80 -11.99
C ARG A 190 -6.35 -4.46 -10.91
N GLU A 191 -5.83 -5.51 -10.27
CA GLU A 191 -6.50 -6.16 -9.13
C GLU A 191 -6.71 -5.16 -7.97
N ALA A 192 -5.71 -4.34 -7.66
CA ALA A 192 -5.83 -3.28 -6.67
C ALA A 192 -6.94 -2.28 -7.03
N MET A 193 -7.01 -1.85 -8.30
CA MET A 193 -8.06 -0.94 -8.78
C MET A 193 -9.46 -1.55 -8.69
N ASP A 194 -9.60 -2.83 -9.02
CA ASP A 194 -10.87 -3.56 -8.95
C ASP A 194 -11.36 -3.65 -7.51
N ARG A 195 -10.50 -4.11 -6.60
CA ARG A 195 -10.79 -4.21 -5.16
C ARG A 195 -11.11 -2.87 -4.53
N LEU A 196 -10.40 -1.80 -4.91
CA LEU A 196 -10.63 -0.45 -4.41
C LEU A 196 -12.07 0.03 -4.65
N SER A 197 -12.74 -0.46 -5.70
CA SER A 197 -14.13 -0.11 -6.00
C SER A 197 -15.14 -0.73 -5.02
N HIS A 198 -14.75 -1.82 -4.36
CA HIS A 198 -15.58 -2.60 -3.44
C HIS A 198 -15.15 -2.49 -1.98
N GLU A 199 -13.95 -1.99 -1.72
CA GLU A 199 -13.39 -1.85 -0.38
C GLU A 199 -14.06 -0.73 0.42
N VAL A 200 -14.64 -1.08 1.57
CA VAL A 200 -15.31 -0.11 2.47
C VAL A 200 -14.28 0.81 3.14
N ASN A 201 -13.22 0.22 3.69
CA ASN A 201 -12.12 0.94 4.32
C ASN A 201 -10.95 0.98 3.35
N ARG A 202 -10.94 2.00 2.48
CA ARG A 202 -9.93 2.14 1.43
C ARG A 202 -8.52 2.13 2.01
N THR A 203 -7.72 1.16 1.59
CA THR A 203 -6.32 0.95 2.03
C THR A 203 -5.30 1.60 1.09
N THR A 204 -5.73 2.03 -0.09
CA THR A 204 -4.94 2.79 -1.07
C THR A 204 -5.82 3.80 -1.80
N THR A 205 -5.23 4.66 -2.64
CA THR A 205 -5.98 5.60 -3.48
C THR A 205 -5.90 5.25 -4.96
N LYS A 206 -6.90 5.71 -5.72
CA LYS A 206 -6.90 5.58 -7.18
C LYS A 206 -5.69 6.27 -7.81
N ALA A 207 -5.25 7.40 -7.24
CA ALA A 207 -4.09 8.13 -7.71
C ALA A 207 -2.80 7.29 -7.57
N ASP A 208 -2.59 6.66 -6.41
CA ASP A 208 -1.44 5.80 -6.15
C ASP A 208 -1.38 4.66 -7.18
N VAL A 209 -2.50 3.96 -7.41
CA VAL A 209 -2.56 2.85 -8.36
C VAL A 209 -2.30 3.33 -9.80
N LEU A 210 -2.91 4.45 -10.22
CA LEU A 210 -2.74 4.99 -11.58
C LEU A 210 -1.28 5.37 -11.88
N GLU A 211 -0.54 5.87 -10.90
CA GLU A 211 0.85 6.28 -11.06
C GLU A 211 1.72 5.13 -11.59
N TYR A 212 1.62 3.96 -10.97
CA TYR A 212 2.39 2.77 -11.36
C TYR A 212 1.77 2.03 -12.55
N LEU A 213 0.44 1.96 -12.63
CA LEU A 213 -0.27 1.29 -13.70
C LEU A 213 -0.05 1.98 -15.06
N ALA A 214 -0.09 3.32 -15.11
CA ALA A 214 0.12 4.09 -16.33
C ALA A 214 1.52 3.86 -16.90
N PHE A 215 2.56 4.00 -16.08
CA PHE A 215 3.94 3.82 -16.53
C PHE A 215 4.22 2.37 -16.96
N SER A 216 3.74 1.39 -16.21
CA SER A 216 3.94 -0.03 -16.53
C SER A 216 3.20 -0.41 -17.82
N THR A 217 2.02 0.15 -18.05
CA THR A 217 1.27 -0.03 -19.30
C THR A 217 2.00 0.59 -20.49
N PHE A 218 2.63 1.74 -20.30
CA PHE A 218 3.53 2.33 -21.31
C PHE A 218 4.72 1.41 -21.59
N LYS A 219 5.36 0.84 -20.56
CA LYS A 219 6.48 -0.10 -20.72
C LYS A 219 6.10 -1.39 -21.44
N GLN A 220 4.84 -1.79 -21.37
CA GLN A 220 4.28 -2.89 -22.18
C GLN A 220 3.91 -2.47 -23.63
N GLY A 221 4.17 -1.23 -24.03
CA GLY A 221 3.97 -0.73 -25.39
C GLY A 221 2.57 -0.17 -25.67
N ASN A 222 1.70 -0.07 -24.66
CA ASN A 222 0.35 0.49 -24.84
C ASN A 222 0.33 1.98 -24.44
N VAL A 223 0.94 2.81 -25.29
CA VAL A 223 1.11 4.25 -25.06
C VAL A 223 -0.23 4.97 -24.94
N HIS A 224 -1.22 4.58 -25.73
CA HIS A 224 -2.55 5.21 -25.70
C HIS A 224 -3.24 5.03 -24.35
N THR A 225 -3.28 3.80 -23.83
CA THR A 225 -3.91 3.52 -22.53
C THR A 225 -3.13 4.18 -21.39
N ALA A 226 -1.79 4.19 -21.46
CA ALA A 226 -0.95 4.90 -20.50
C ALA A 226 -1.25 6.40 -20.44
N LEU A 227 -1.45 7.05 -21.60
CA LEU A 227 -1.84 8.45 -21.68
C LEU A 227 -3.23 8.71 -21.07
N LEU A 228 -4.21 7.85 -21.34
CA LEU A 228 -5.55 7.96 -20.75
C LEU A 228 -5.47 7.90 -19.21
N MET A 229 -4.77 6.91 -18.67
CA MET A 229 -4.59 6.77 -17.21
C MET A 229 -3.78 7.92 -16.61
N THR A 230 -2.82 8.47 -17.35
CA THR A 230 -2.04 9.65 -16.89
C THR A 230 -2.89 10.91 -16.86
N ASN A 231 -3.76 11.11 -17.85
CA ASN A 231 -4.71 12.23 -17.83
C ASN A 231 -5.69 12.10 -16.66
N GLU A 232 -6.21 10.91 -16.41
CA GLU A 232 -7.07 10.64 -15.25
C GLU A 232 -6.34 10.91 -13.93
N LEU A 233 -5.06 10.51 -13.82
CA LEU A 233 -4.23 10.83 -12.66
C LEU A 233 -4.09 12.35 -12.45
N LEU A 234 -3.91 13.11 -13.54
CA LEU A 234 -3.79 14.58 -13.49
C LEU A 234 -5.13 15.28 -13.19
N GLU A 235 -6.27 14.65 -13.46
CA GLU A 235 -7.58 15.15 -13.00
C GLU A 235 -7.72 15.01 -11.47
N LEU A 236 -7.16 13.95 -10.89
CA LEU A 236 -7.16 13.72 -9.44
C LEU A 236 -6.10 14.56 -8.72
N VAL A 237 -4.90 14.65 -9.31
CA VAL A 237 -3.73 15.31 -8.74
C VAL A 237 -3.06 16.17 -9.83
N PRO A 238 -3.50 17.43 -10.02
CA PRO A 238 -3.00 18.28 -11.11
C PRO A 238 -1.49 18.55 -11.09
N ASP A 239 -0.91 18.70 -9.90
CA ASP A 239 0.52 19.01 -9.70
C ASP A 239 1.37 17.75 -9.43
N HIS A 240 0.94 16.59 -9.95
CA HIS A 240 1.65 15.35 -9.71
C HIS A 240 3.03 15.34 -10.38
N GLU A 241 4.10 15.20 -9.58
CA GLU A 241 5.50 15.37 -9.96
C GLU A 241 5.89 14.62 -11.25
N ARG A 242 5.53 13.34 -11.36
CA ARG A 242 5.88 12.49 -12.51
C ARG A 242 4.86 12.54 -13.66
N ALA A 243 3.58 12.69 -13.37
CA ALA A 243 2.51 12.53 -14.37
C ALA A 243 2.53 13.63 -15.44
N VAL A 244 2.86 14.87 -15.07
CA VAL A 244 2.98 16.00 -16.01
C VAL A 244 4.06 15.72 -17.06
N GLY A 245 5.22 15.24 -16.64
CA GLY A 245 6.30 14.85 -17.54
C GLY A 245 5.95 13.64 -18.40
N ASN A 246 5.32 12.63 -17.80
CA ASN A 246 4.89 11.42 -18.50
C ASN A 246 3.87 11.73 -19.61
N LYS A 247 2.91 12.62 -19.36
CA LYS A 247 1.91 13.04 -20.34
C LYS A 247 2.56 13.58 -21.61
N VAL A 248 3.44 14.59 -21.46
CA VAL A 248 4.16 15.21 -22.59
C VAL A 248 4.97 14.17 -23.36
N TYR A 249 5.60 13.24 -22.63
CA TYR A 249 6.37 12.18 -23.25
C TYR A 249 5.49 11.21 -24.06
N TYR A 250 4.35 10.78 -23.53
CA TYR A 250 3.43 9.86 -24.21
C TYR A 250 2.76 10.50 -25.43
N GLU A 251 2.34 11.76 -25.35
CA GLU A 251 1.80 12.52 -26.48
C GLU A 251 2.81 12.58 -27.64
N LYS A 252 4.07 12.92 -27.33
CA LYS A 252 5.15 12.94 -28.32
C LYS A 252 5.41 11.58 -28.96
N GLU A 253 5.32 10.49 -28.20
CA GLU A 253 5.53 9.15 -28.73
C GLU A 253 4.40 8.73 -29.68
N LEU A 254 3.15 9.06 -29.34
CA LEU A 254 1.99 8.84 -30.22
C LEU A 254 2.09 9.65 -31.52
N GLU A 255 2.55 10.90 -31.45
CA GLU A 255 2.78 11.73 -32.65
C GLU A 255 3.82 11.10 -33.58
N LYS A 256 4.93 10.56 -33.03
CA LYS A 256 5.94 9.85 -33.82
C LYS A 256 5.36 8.61 -34.47
N GLU A 257 4.59 7.80 -33.74
CA GLU A 257 3.93 6.62 -34.28
C GLU A 257 2.97 6.99 -35.43
N ALA A 258 2.21 8.07 -35.27
CA ALA A 258 1.30 8.57 -36.30
C ALA A 258 2.06 9.04 -37.56
N MET A 259 3.15 9.79 -37.38
CA MET A 259 4.01 10.22 -38.50
C MET A 259 4.62 9.03 -39.24
N GLN A 260 5.14 8.02 -38.51
CA GLN A 260 5.70 6.81 -39.12
C GLN A 260 4.65 6.01 -39.91
N LYS A 261 3.42 5.93 -39.41
CA LYS A 261 2.31 5.29 -40.13
C LYS A 261 1.94 6.05 -41.39
N ALA A 262 1.91 7.38 -41.35
CA ALA A 262 1.65 8.21 -42.54
C ALA A 262 2.72 8.05 -43.63
N LEU A 263 4.00 8.04 -43.24
CA LEU A 263 5.13 7.78 -44.16
C LEU A 263 5.09 6.39 -44.80
N ARG A 264 4.52 5.38 -44.12
CA ARG A 264 4.37 4.01 -44.64
C ARG A 264 3.14 3.82 -45.53
N GLY A 265 2.10 4.66 -45.38
CA GLY A 265 0.88 4.61 -46.19
C GLY A 265 0.96 5.41 -47.50
N ASP A 266 2.04 6.17 -47.70
CA ASP A 266 2.30 6.98 -48.90
C ASP A 266 3.28 6.27 -49.86
N ASP A 267 3.23 4.94 -49.91
CA ASP A 267 4.11 4.11 -50.76
C ASP A 267 3.65 4.05 -52.23
N GLY A 268 3.02 5.10 -52.76
CA GLY A 268 2.94 5.41 -54.19
C GLY A 268 2.74 4.24 -55.17
N SER A 269 1.95 3.21 -54.82
CA SER A 269 1.68 2.11 -55.73
C SER A 269 0.80 2.61 -56.86
N VAL A 270 1.45 2.88 -57.99
CA VAL A 270 0.80 3.24 -59.24
C VAL A 270 -0.15 2.12 -59.63
N ASP A 271 -1.42 2.46 -59.83
CA ASP A 271 -2.43 1.61 -60.44
C ASP A 271 -1.80 0.79 -61.57
N VAL A 272 -1.83 -0.55 -61.43
CA VAL A 272 -1.45 -1.46 -62.50
C VAL A 272 -2.44 -1.24 -63.65
N PRO A 273 -2.01 -0.86 -64.86
CA PRO A 273 -2.91 -0.72 -65.99
C PRO A 273 -3.53 -2.10 -66.30
N VAL A 274 -4.86 -2.16 -66.31
CA VAL A 274 -5.59 -3.34 -66.76
C VAL A 274 -5.37 -3.48 -68.27
N ASP A 275 -4.60 -4.50 -68.66
CA ASP A 275 -4.39 -4.88 -70.05
C ASP A 275 -5.71 -5.40 -70.64
N THR A 276 -6.32 -4.60 -71.50
CA THR A 276 -7.50 -4.98 -72.29
C THR A 276 -7.04 -5.42 -73.67
N THR A 277 -6.45 -6.61 -73.74
CA THR A 277 -6.23 -7.33 -74.99
C THR A 277 -6.90 -8.70 -74.94
N THR A 278 -8.22 -8.70 -75.12
CA THR A 278 -8.93 -9.89 -75.61
C THR A 278 -9.10 -9.79 -77.12
N VAL A 279 -8.31 -10.64 -77.76
CA VAL A 279 -8.21 -11.03 -79.16
C VAL A 279 -9.58 -11.15 -79.85
N SER A 280 -9.71 -10.47 -80.99
CA SER A 280 -10.64 -10.84 -82.05
C SER A 280 -10.08 -12.01 -82.86
N SER A 281 -10.82 -13.12 -82.92
CA SER A 281 -10.82 -14.13 -83.98
C SER A 281 -12.12 -14.93 -83.90
#